data_AF-A0A939UKH0-F1
#
_entry.id   AF-A0A939UKH0-F1
#
_cell.length_a   1.000
_cell.length_b   1.000
_cell.length_c   1.000
_cell.angle_alpha   90.00
_cell.angle_beta   90.00
_cell.angle_gamma   90.00
#
_symmetry.space_group_name_H-M   'P 1'
#
loop_
_entity.id
_entity.type
_entity.pdbx_description
1 polymer ?
#
loop_
_entity_poly.entity_id
_entity_poly.type
_entity_poly.pdbx_seq_one_letter_code
_entity_poly.pdbx_strand_id
1 'polypeptide(L)' 'MKKIAVLGCTGSIGKTTLSIFRKYREDFRVVLLANFTRENELYLLKKDFPDAETY' A
#
# COMPACT_ATOMS: atom_id res chain seq x y z
N MET A 1 0.31 9.33 14.16
CA MET A 1 0.04 8.53 12.95
C MET A 1 0.28 9.34 11.69
N LYS A 2 1.33 8.98 10.92
CA LYS A 2 1.71 9.64 9.66
C LYS A 2 0.96 9.01 8.49
N LYS A 3 0.51 9.81 7.52
CA LYS A 3 -0.20 9.33 6.31
C LYS A 3 0.78 9.13 5.17
N ILE A 4 0.69 7.99 4.48
CA ILE A 4 1.63 7.62 3.41
C ILE A 4 0.87 7.20 2.15
N ALA A 5 1.36 7.65 0.99
CA ALA A 5 0.95 7.16 -0.32
C ALA A 5 2.07 6.30 -0.91
N VAL A 6 1.73 5.19 -1.55
CA VAL A 6 2.70 4.29 -2.18
C VAL A 6 2.38 4.18 -3.67
N LEU A 7 3.18 4.87 -4.49
CA LEU A 7 3.12 4.80 -5.94
C LEU A 7 4.00 3.66 -6.45
N GLY A 8 3.48 2.85 -7.37
CA GLY A 8 4.15 1.61 -7.79
C GLY A 8 4.12 0.53 -6.69
N CYS A 9 3.02 0.43 -5.95
CA CYS A 9 2.90 -0.42 -4.76
C CYS A 9 3.08 -1.93 -5.04
N THR A 10 2.87 -2.35 -6.29
CA THR A 10 3.07 -3.75 -6.74
C THR A 10 4.49 -4.03 -7.25
N GLY A 11 5.37 -3.02 -7.29
CA GLY A 11 6.78 -3.16 -7.62
C GLY A 11 7.63 -3.69 -6.46
N SER A 12 8.90 -3.99 -6.72
CA SER A 12 9.83 -4.51 -5.69
C SER A 12 9.95 -3.57 -4.48
N ILE A 13 10.14 -2.27 -4.74
CA ILE A 13 10.21 -1.25 -3.68
C ILE A 13 8.87 -1.12 -2.95
N GLY A 14 7.77 -0.96 -3.68
CA GLY A 14 6.43 -0.85 -3.11
C GLY A 14 6.07 -2.02 -2.18
N LYS A 15 6.35 -3.26 -2.58
CA LYS A 15 6.10 -4.45 -1.76
C LYS A 15 6.94 -4.44 -0.48
N THR A 16 8.22 -4.11 -0.58
CA THR A 16 9.11 -4.01 0.59
C THR A 16 8.66 -2.89 1.53
N THR A 17 8.34 -1.71 1.01
CA THR A 17 7.80 -0.58 1.76
C THR A 17 6.52 -0.96 2.50
N LEU A 18 5.56 -1.61 1.84
CA LEU A 18 4.32 -2.06 2.47
C LEU A 18 4.58 -3.14 3.53
N SER A 19 5.56 -4.02 3.35
CA SER A 19 5.92 -5.01 4.37
C SER A 19 6.41 -4.36 5.68
N ILE A 20 7.12 -3.23 5.58
CA ILE A 20 7.55 -2.44 6.73
C ILE A 20 6.32 -1.78 7.37
N PHE A 21 5.48 -1.10 6.60
CA PHE A 21 4.29 -0.45 7.16
C PHE A 21 3.26 -1.42 7.75
N ARG A 22 3.20 -2.68 7.30
CA ARG A 22 2.43 -3.73 8.00
C ARG A 22 2.89 -3.95 9.45
N LYS A 23 4.18 -3.80 9.74
CA LYS A 23 4.76 -3.97 11.09
C LYS A 23 4.56 -2.74 11.98
N TYR A 24 4.42 -1.55 11.38
CA TYR A 24 4.32 -0.27 12.08
C TYR A 24 2.95 0.41 11.85
N ARG A 25 1.85 -0.34 11.94
CA ARG A 25 0.49 0.21 11.69
C ARG A 25 0.05 1.27 12.69
N GLU A 26 0.58 1.25 13.91
CA GLU A 26 0.31 2.29 14.93
C GLU A 26 0.93 3.64 14.55
N ASP A 27 2.07 3.61 13.84
CA ASP A 27 2.82 4.80 13.47
C ASP A 27 2.39 5.34 12.11
N PHE A 28 2.00 4.46 11.18
CA PHE A 28 1.76 4.77 9.78
C PHE A 28 0.40 4.28 9.30
N ARG A 29 -0.31 5.16 8.58
CA ARG A 29 -1.53 4.84 7.85
C ARG A 29 -1.28 4.98 6.35
N VAL A 30 -1.38 3.87 5.63
CA VAL A 30 -1.37 3.88 4.16
C VAL A 30 -2.71 4.41 3.69
N VAL A 31 -2.72 5.50 2.92
CA VAL A 31 -3.94 6.18 2.47
C VAL A 31 -4.16 6.10 0.96
N LEU A 32 -3.13 5.75 0.19
CA LEU A 32 -3.22 5.54 -1.26
C LEU A 32 -2.26 4.43 -1.68
N LEU A 33 -2.77 3.52 -2.49
CA LEU A 33 -2.02 2.50 -3.21
C LEU A 33 -2.21 2.73 -4.69
N ALA A 34 -1.12 2.95 -5.43
CA ALA A 34 -1.22 3.13 -6.88
C ALA A 34 -0.32 2.17 -7.64
N ASN A 35 -0.79 1.64 -8.76
CA ASN A 35 0.05 0.90 -9.70
C ASN A 35 -0.29 1.25 -11.15
N PHE A 36 0.32 0.52 -12.10
CA PHE A 36 0.08 0.78 -13.53
C PHE A 36 -0.83 -0.28 -14.17
N THR A 37 -0.49 -1.58 -14.05
CA THR A 37 -1.20 -2.65 -14.78
C THR A 37 -1.56 -3.88 -13.95
N ARG A 38 -1.09 -3.99 -12.70
CA ARG A 38 -1.22 -5.21 -11.89
C ARG A 38 -2.47 -5.16 -10.99
N GLU A 39 -3.64 -4.95 -11.59
CA GLU A 39 -4.91 -4.69 -10.87
C GLU A 39 -5.26 -5.77 -9.84
N ASN A 40 -5.07 -7.05 -10.17
CA ASN A 40 -5.33 -8.15 -9.25
C ASN A 40 -4.46 -8.07 -7.97
N GLU A 41 -3.19 -7.69 -8.10
CA GLU A 41 -2.32 -7.48 -6.95
C GLU A 41 -2.75 -6.26 -6.13
N LEU A 42 -3.19 -5.19 -6.80
CA LEU A 42 -3.71 -3.99 -6.13
C LEU A 42 -4.98 -4.31 -5.32
N TYR A 43 -5.89 -5.11 -5.87
CA TYR A 43 -7.09 -5.57 -5.18
C TYR A 43 -6.76 -6.37 -3.90
N LEU A 44 -5.77 -7.25 -3.94
CA LEU A 44 -5.31 -7.97 -2.74
C LEU A 44 -4.70 -7.02 -1.71
N LEU A 45 -3.90 -6.04 -2.15
CA LEU A 45 -3.35 -5.02 -1.26
C LEU A 45 -4.43 -4.15 -0.61
N LYS A 46 -5.52 -3.82 -1.32
CA LYS A 46 -6.66 -3.09 -0.75
C LYS A 46 -7.33 -3.87 0.38
N LYS A 47 -7.40 -5.20 0.31
CA LYS A 47 -7.90 -6.02 1.42
C LYS A 47 -7.01 -5.92 2.67
N ASP A 48 -5.70 -5.88 2.46
CA ASP A 48 -4.72 -5.71 3.55
C ASP A 48 -4.71 -4.29 4.14
N PHE A 49 -5.01 -3.29 3.31
CA PHE A 49 -5.03 -1.87 3.66
C PHE A 49 -6.41 -1.27 3.32
N PRO A 50 -7.46 -1.62 4.09
CA PRO A 50 -8.85 -1.28 3.74
C PRO A 50 -9.11 0.23 3.66
N ASP A 51 -8.34 1.02 4.42
CA ASP A 51 -8.44 2.47 4.48
C ASP A 51 -7.78 3.21 3.29
N ALA A 52 -7.00 2.51 2.47
CA ALA A 52 -6.24 3.14 1.40
C ALA A 52 -7.08 3.23 0.12
N GLU A 53 -7.19 4.40 -0.51
CA GLU A 53 -7.74 4.48 -1.87
C GLU A 53 -6.82 3.73 -2.86
N THR A 54 -7.39 3.28 -3.98
CA THR A 54 -6.64 2.56 -5.03
C THR A 54 -6.71 3.33 -6.34
N TYR A 55 -5.57 3.49 -7.02
CA TYR A 55 -5.45 4.16 -8.31
C TYR A 55 -4.60 3.37 -9.30
#